data_AF-A0A256F8Y8-F1
#
_entry.id   AF-A0A256F8Y8-F1
#
_cell.length_a   1.000
_cell.length_b   1.000
_cell.length_c   1.000
_cell.angle_alpha   90.00
_cell.angle_beta   90.00
_cell.angle_gamma   90.00
#
_symmetry.space_group_name_H-M   'P 1'
#
loop_
_entity.id
_entity.type
_entity.pdbx_description
1 polymer ?
#
loop_
_entity_poly.entity_id
_entity_poly.type
_entity_poly.pdbx_seq_one_letter_code
_entity_poly.pdbx_strand_id
1 'polypeptide(L)'
;MEAKISFKPSRLDPLADLNRSTMTVDYKPRFGTTQVPFMDFSKGDRNWLDLLITELTTIGDTFRDDKIIMLGYASAKPGRGGKQTWQQYVEGLYADKVQQRKDYSEAQLKHLPKLIDLLRQGKRLSGCGNLEFYNLTTSKTL
;
A
#
# COMPACT_ATOMS: atom_id res chain seq x y z
N MET A 1 35.04 7.43 -1.58
CA MET A 1 33.85 6.91 -2.28
C MET A 1 33.06 6.10 -1.28
N GLU A 2 31.97 6.64 -0.75
CA GLU A 2 31.07 5.85 0.11
C GLU A 2 30.35 4.84 -0.78
N ALA A 3 30.51 3.56 -0.47
CA ALA A 3 29.75 2.51 -1.12
C ALA A 3 28.26 2.73 -0.75
N LYS A 4 27.45 3.14 -1.74
CA LYS A 4 25.99 3.09 -1.60
C LYS A 4 25.61 1.62 -1.46
N ILE A 5 25.46 1.15 -0.22
CA ILE A 5 24.87 -0.15 0.06
C ILE A 5 23.43 -0.07 -0.46
N SER A 6 23.17 -0.69 -1.61
CA SER A 6 21.83 -0.85 -2.14
C SER A 6 21.12 -1.88 -1.26
N PHE A 7 20.27 -1.40 -0.36
CA PHE A 7 19.42 -2.28 0.44
C PHE A 7 18.46 -3.01 -0.49
N LYS A 8 18.46 -4.35 -0.39
CA LYS A 8 17.45 -5.18 -1.05
C LYS A 8 16.37 -5.50 -0.01
N PRO A 9 15.10 -5.11 -0.22
CA PRO A 9 14.02 -5.39 0.72
C PRO A 9 13.86 -6.90 0.92
N SER A 10 13.60 -7.28 2.17
CA SER A 10 13.43 -8.68 2.57
C SER A 10 12.18 -9.30 1.93
N ARG A 11 11.15 -8.47 1.66
CA ARG A 11 9.82 -8.88 1.21
C ARG A 11 9.10 -9.78 2.23
N LEU A 12 9.56 -9.78 3.50
CA LEU A 12 9.01 -10.58 4.60
C LEU A 12 8.47 -9.73 5.74
N ASP A 13 9.02 -8.53 5.94
CA ASP A 13 8.57 -7.57 6.96
C ASP A 13 8.37 -6.19 6.31
N PRO A 14 7.11 -5.83 5.97
CA PRO A 14 6.82 -4.57 5.28
C PRO A 14 7.20 -3.32 6.04
N LEU A 15 7.03 -3.32 7.36
CA LEU A 15 7.35 -2.13 8.16
C LEU A 15 8.86 -1.97 8.29
N ALA A 16 9.61 -3.07 8.49
CA ALA A 16 11.07 -3.01 8.51
C ALA A 16 11.65 -2.63 7.14
N ASP A 17 11.08 -3.13 6.05
CA ASP A 17 11.51 -2.77 4.69
C ASP A 17 11.27 -1.27 4.42
N LEU A 18 10.08 -0.75 4.76
CA LEU A 18 9.75 0.68 4.65
C LEU A 18 10.61 1.55 5.57
N ASN A 19 10.96 1.08 6.76
CA ASN A 19 11.81 1.85 7.69
C ASN A 19 13.25 2.01 7.16
N ARG A 20 13.71 1.12 6.30
CA ARG A 20 15.08 1.16 5.75
C ARG A 20 15.19 2.00 4.50
N SER A 21 14.19 1.98 3.62
CA SER A 21 14.20 2.75 2.38
C SER A 21 12.81 2.94 1.79
N THR A 22 12.72 3.78 0.75
CA THR A 22 11.59 3.72 -0.18
C THR A 22 11.45 2.30 -0.72
N MET A 23 10.21 1.83 -0.75
CA MET A 23 9.82 0.52 -1.23
C MET A 23 9.09 0.64 -2.55
N THR A 24 9.68 0.09 -3.61
CA THR A 24 9.06 0.00 -4.92
C THR A 24 8.48 -1.39 -5.11
N VAL A 25 7.23 -1.45 -5.56
CA VAL A 25 6.52 -2.68 -5.88
C VAL A 25 6.21 -2.71 -7.36
N ASP A 26 6.87 -3.64 -8.07
CA ASP A 26 6.77 -3.76 -9.51
C ASP A 26 5.50 -4.53 -9.90
N TYR A 27 4.82 -4.06 -10.94
CA TYR A 27 3.63 -4.73 -11.45
C TYR A 27 3.53 -4.66 -12.98
N LYS A 28 2.80 -5.61 -13.54
CA LYS A 28 2.35 -5.58 -14.93
C LYS A 28 0.85 -5.28 -14.97
N PRO A 29 0.39 -4.26 -15.70
CA PRO A 29 -1.03 -4.03 -15.87
C PRO A 29 -1.65 -5.14 -16.73
N ARG A 30 -2.78 -5.68 -16.27
CA ARG A 30 -3.61 -6.61 -17.03
C ARG A 30 -4.99 -6.01 -17.26
N PHE A 31 -5.26 -5.73 -18.53
CA PHE A 31 -6.55 -5.19 -18.97
C PHE A 31 -7.54 -6.35 -19.17
N GLY A 32 -8.71 -6.22 -18.54
CA GLY A 32 -9.84 -7.09 -18.78
C GLY A 32 -10.89 -6.38 -19.64
N THR A 33 -12.16 -6.61 -19.33
CA THR A 33 -13.28 -5.89 -19.94
C THR A 33 -13.47 -4.47 -19.41
N THR A 34 -12.81 -4.12 -18.30
CA THR A 34 -12.88 -2.80 -17.65
C THR A 34 -11.72 -1.90 -18.07
N GLN A 35 -11.96 -0.58 -18.12
CA GLN A 35 -10.89 0.39 -18.44
C GLN A 35 -9.84 0.55 -17.32
N VAL A 36 -10.17 0.16 -16.08
CA VAL A 36 -9.20 0.10 -15.00
C VAL A 36 -8.46 -1.24 -15.06
N PRO A 37 -7.13 -1.26 -15.20
CA PRO A 37 -6.36 -2.50 -15.22
C PRO A 37 -6.24 -3.11 -13.82
N PHE A 38 -6.16 -4.44 -13.81
CA PHE A 38 -5.65 -5.18 -12.66
C PHE A 38 -4.12 -5.10 -12.62
N MET A 39 -3.55 -5.25 -11.43
CA MET A 39 -2.10 -5.20 -11.20
C MET A 39 -1.60 -6.62 -10.91
N ASP A 40 -0.89 -7.19 -11.89
CA ASP A 40 -0.26 -8.50 -11.73
C ASP A 40 1.13 -8.30 -11.12
N PHE A 41 1.27 -8.74 -9.87
CA PHE A 41 2.51 -8.67 -9.08
C PHE A 41 3.29 -9.98 -9.15
N SER A 42 4.59 -9.93 -8.87
CA SER A 42 5.33 -11.14 -8.51
C SER A 42 4.73 -11.77 -7.23
N LYS A 43 4.94 -13.08 -7.02
CA LYS A 43 4.45 -13.76 -5.80
C LYS A 43 5.00 -13.10 -4.52
N GLY A 44 6.26 -12.70 -4.54
CA GLY A 44 6.91 -12.04 -3.40
C GLY A 44 6.31 -10.68 -3.10
N ASP A 45 6.07 -9.88 -4.14
CA ASP A 45 5.47 -8.55 -4.02
C ASP A 45 4.02 -8.61 -3.56
N ARG A 46 3.24 -9.56 -4.10
CA ARG A 46 1.86 -9.77 -3.67
C ARG A 46 1.81 -10.17 -2.19
N ASN A 47 2.67 -11.11 -1.77
CA ASN A 47 2.72 -11.51 -0.38
C ASN A 47 3.13 -10.35 0.54
N TRP A 48 4.10 -9.56 0.12
CA TRP A 48 4.54 -8.38 0.85
C TRP A 48 3.42 -7.34 1.00
N LEU A 49 2.64 -7.08 -0.07
CA LEU A 49 1.48 -6.21 -0.01
C LEU A 49 0.38 -6.74 0.92
N ASP A 50 0.09 -8.03 0.85
CA ASP A 50 -0.90 -8.67 1.73
C ASP A 50 -0.50 -8.52 3.21
N LEU A 51 0.80 -8.69 3.52
CA LEU A 51 1.35 -8.44 4.86
C LEU A 51 1.25 -6.97 5.25
N LEU A 52 1.59 -6.05 4.34
CA LEU A 52 1.50 -4.61 4.62
C LEU A 52 0.07 -4.22 4.97
N ILE A 53 -0.90 -4.67 4.17
CA ILE A 53 -2.32 -4.38 4.40
C ILE A 53 -2.77 -4.96 5.74
N THR A 54 -2.31 -6.16 6.10
CA THR A 54 -2.59 -6.75 7.40
C THR A 54 -2.05 -5.88 8.54
N GLU A 55 -0.78 -5.46 8.47
CA GLU A 55 -0.19 -4.55 9.47
C GLU A 55 -0.97 -3.23 9.59
N LEU A 56 -1.36 -2.64 8.45
CA LEU A 56 -2.13 -1.40 8.42
C LEU A 56 -3.52 -1.51 9.06
N THR A 57 -4.13 -2.71 9.12
CA THR A 57 -5.42 -2.87 9.84
C THR A 57 -5.29 -2.61 11.34
N THR A 58 -4.10 -2.80 11.90
CA THR A 58 -3.84 -2.72 13.36
C THR A 58 -3.17 -1.42 13.79
N ILE A 59 -2.70 -0.60 12.84
CA ILE A 59 -1.88 0.59 13.12
C ILE A 59 -2.64 1.64 13.95
N GLY A 60 -3.94 1.79 13.71
CA GLY A 60 -4.82 2.72 14.41
C GLY A 60 -5.21 2.28 15.82
N ASP A 61 -4.96 1.02 16.20
CA ASP A 61 -5.35 0.50 17.51
C ASP A 61 -4.30 0.78 18.58
N THR A 62 -3.05 0.95 18.17
CA THR A 62 -1.91 1.02 19.10
C THR A 62 -1.55 2.46 19.50
N PHE A 63 -1.67 3.42 18.59
CA PHE A 63 -1.23 4.80 18.81
C PHE A 63 -2.31 5.82 18.45
N ARG A 64 -2.48 6.84 19.30
CA ARG A 64 -3.50 7.89 19.12
C ARG A 64 -3.28 8.71 17.84
N ASP A 65 -2.03 9.05 17.53
CA ASP A 65 -1.71 9.89 16.36
C ASP A 65 -2.03 9.15 15.05
N ASP A 66 -1.65 7.87 14.98
CA ASP A 66 -1.98 6.99 13.87
C ASP A 66 -3.51 6.82 13.74
N LYS A 67 -4.23 6.65 14.88
CA LYS A 67 -5.69 6.57 14.90
C LYS A 67 -6.37 7.81 14.30
N ILE A 68 -5.90 9.01 14.63
CA ILE A 68 -6.45 10.26 14.09
C ILE A 68 -6.31 10.29 12.56
N ILE A 69 -5.15 9.88 12.04
CA ILE A 69 -4.91 9.79 10.60
C ILE A 69 -5.86 8.75 9.96
N MET A 70 -5.98 7.58 10.56
CA MET A 70 -6.84 6.49 10.07
C MET A 70 -8.34 6.85 10.05
N LEU A 71 -8.79 7.71 10.98
CA LEU A 71 -10.16 8.26 11.02
C LEU A 71 -10.36 9.42 10.02
N GLY A 72 -9.30 9.95 9.43
CA GLY A 72 -9.36 10.91 8.34
C GLY A 72 -10.01 10.33 7.08
N TYR A 73 -10.59 11.20 6.26
CA TYR A 73 -11.26 10.78 5.03
C TYR A 73 -10.27 10.40 3.94
N ALA A 74 -10.43 9.20 3.37
CA ALA A 74 -9.68 8.75 2.23
C ALA A 74 -10.16 9.44 0.95
N SER A 75 -9.22 9.73 0.05
CA SER A 75 -9.55 10.14 -1.32
C SER A 75 -10.11 8.98 -2.16
N ALA A 76 -9.96 7.75 -1.69
CA ALA A 76 -10.56 6.57 -2.30
C ALA A 76 -12.07 6.59 -2.10
N LYS A 77 -12.86 6.37 -3.15
CA LYS A 77 -14.32 6.22 -3.02
C LYS A 77 -14.69 4.73 -2.94
N PRO A 78 -15.61 4.34 -2.05
CA PRO A 78 -16.25 3.03 -2.12
C PRO A 78 -17.09 2.95 -3.39
N GLY A 79 -17.32 1.73 -3.91
CA GLY A 79 -18.05 1.51 -5.18
C GLY A 79 -19.47 2.09 -5.24
N ARG A 80 -20.05 2.51 -4.09
CA ARG A 80 -21.38 3.14 -3.99
C ARG A 80 -21.36 4.67 -3.79
N GLY A 81 -20.22 5.33 -3.96
CA GLY A 81 -20.14 6.80 -4.05
C GLY A 81 -20.11 7.58 -2.74
N GLY A 82 -19.98 6.91 -1.59
CA GLY A 82 -19.86 7.55 -0.27
C GLY A 82 -18.47 8.13 0.03
N LYS A 83 -18.34 8.84 1.16
CA LYS A 83 -17.02 9.08 1.78
C LYS A 83 -16.65 7.83 2.58
N GLN A 84 -15.37 7.46 2.58
CA GLN A 84 -14.85 6.43 3.49
C GLN A 84 -13.62 6.96 4.22
N THR A 85 -13.36 6.47 5.42
CA THR A 85 -12.12 6.76 6.15
C THR A 85 -10.97 5.92 5.62
N TRP A 86 -9.73 6.27 5.99
CA TRP A 86 -8.57 5.43 5.69
C TRP A 86 -8.66 4.05 6.35
N GLN A 87 -9.20 3.97 7.57
CA GLN A 87 -9.51 2.69 8.23
C GLN A 87 -10.44 1.82 7.37
N GLN A 88 -11.59 2.37 6.93
CA GLN A 88 -12.53 1.64 6.10
C GLN A 88 -11.93 1.21 4.76
N TYR A 89 -11.09 2.06 4.16
CA TYR A 89 -10.36 1.72 2.95
C TYR A 89 -9.41 0.53 3.15
N VAL A 90 -8.62 0.52 4.24
CA VAL A 90 -7.69 -0.59 4.55
C VAL A 90 -8.45 -1.87 4.89
N GLU A 91 -9.51 -1.79 5.68
CA GLU A 91 -10.38 -2.94 5.99
C GLU A 91 -11.00 -3.53 4.72
N GLY A 92 -11.45 -2.68 3.79
CA GLY A 92 -11.96 -3.11 2.49
C GLY A 92 -10.89 -3.82 1.64
N LEU A 93 -9.65 -3.29 1.62
CA LEU A 93 -8.53 -3.97 0.98
C LEU A 93 -8.22 -5.31 1.64
N TYR A 94 -8.19 -5.37 2.96
CA TYR A 94 -7.92 -6.59 3.70
C TYR A 94 -8.97 -7.68 3.38
N ALA A 95 -10.26 -7.33 3.46
CA ALA A 95 -11.35 -8.25 3.17
C ALA A 95 -11.29 -8.79 1.72
N ASP A 96 -11.07 -7.91 0.74
CA ASP A 96 -11.05 -8.33 -0.67
C ASP A 96 -9.78 -9.09 -1.04
N LYS A 97 -8.61 -8.62 -0.59
CA LYS A 97 -7.32 -9.00 -1.19
C LYS A 97 -6.58 -10.03 -0.35
N VAL A 98 -6.66 -9.89 0.98
CA VAL A 98 -6.01 -10.81 1.91
C VAL A 98 -6.94 -11.99 2.22
N GLN A 99 -8.19 -11.72 2.61
CA GLN A 99 -9.13 -12.80 2.97
C GLN A 99 -9.70 -13.50 1.74
N GLN A 100 -10.24 -12.74 0.77
CA GLN A 100 -10.89 -13.32 -0.42
C GLN A 100 -9.93 -13.55 -1.59
N ARG A 101 -8.66 -13.18 -1.45
CA ARG A 101 -7.60 -13.38 -2.46
C ARG A 101 -7.93 -12.81 -3.84
N LYS A 102 -8.79 -11.79 -3.91
CA LYS A 102 -9.09 -11.09 -5.18
C LYS A 102 -7.89 -10.33 -5.69
N ASP A 103 -7.86 -10.10 -7.00
CA ASP A 103 -6.81 -9.31 -7.63
C ASP A 103 -6.89 -7.83 -7.27
N TYR A 104 -5.72 -7.19 -7.21
CA TYR A 104 -5.59 -5.75 -7.02
C TYR A 104 -5.87 -5.02 -8.34
N SER A 105 -6.48 -3.85 -8.25
CA SER A 105 -6.62 -2.92 -9.38
C SER A 105 -5.95 -1.59 -9.09
N GLU A 106 -5.51 -0.89 -10.13
CA GLU A 106 -4.84 0.42 -9.99
C GLU A 106 -5.75 1.43 -9.29
N ALA A 107 -7.05 1.42 -9.58
CA ALA A 107 -8.00 2.34 -8.94
C ALA A 107 -8.07 2.17 -7.42
N GLN A 108 -7.82 0.96 -6.91
CA GLN A 108 -7.75 0.69 -5.49
C GLN A 108 -6.38 1.10 -4.94
N LEU A 109 -5.30 0.55 -5.47
CA LEU A 109 -3.96 0.70 -4.88
C LEU A 109 -3.32 2.08 -5.04
N LYS A 110 -3.75 2.91 -6.00
CA LYS A 110 -3.23 4.29 -6.16
C LYS A 110 -3.38 5.17 -4.93
N HIS A 111 -4.23 4.79 -3.98
CA HIS A 111 -4.45 5.54 -2.75
C HIS A 111 -3.54 5.09 -1.60
N LEU A 112 -2.90 3.91 -1.71
CA LEU A 112 -2.07 3.36 -0.66
C LEU A 112 -0.77 4.17 -0.41
N PRO A 113 -0.03 4.67 -1.43
CA PRO A 113 1.15 5.51 -1.21
C PRO A 113 0.83 6.75 -0.39
N LYS A 114 -0.29 7.41 -0.70
CA LYS A 114 -0.76 8.58 0.04
C LYS A 114 -1.07 8.26 1.50
N LEU A 115 -1.64 7.08 1.79
CA LEU A 115 -1.87 6.66 3.17
C LEU A 115 -0.55 6.46 3.92
N ILE A 116 0.43 5.80 3.29
CA ILE A 116 1.77 5.63 3.89
C ILE A 116 2.39 7.01 4.19
N ASP A 117 2.30 7.96 3.24
CA ASP A 117 2.80 9.32 3.44
C ASP A 117 2.12 10.08 4.59
N LEU A 118 0.82 9.88 4.79
CA LEU A 118 0.11 10.45 5.92
C LEU A 118 0.54 9.81 7.23
N LEU A 119 0.63 8.48 7.29
CA LEU A 119 1.00 7.74 8.50
C LEU A 119 2.45 7.98 8.94
N ARG A 120 3.33 8.44 8.05
CA ARG A 120 4.68 8.92 8.41
C ARG A 120 4.66 10.13 9.34
N GLN A 121 3.56 10.89 9.37
CA GLN A 121 3.33 11.98 10.32
C GLN A 121 2.86 11.47 11.69
N GLY A 122 2.44 10.21 11.76
CA GLY A 122 2.06 9.53 12.99
C GLY A 122 3.26 8.93 13.71
N LYS A 123 3.02 7.85 14.47
CA LYS A 123 4.05 7.22 15.31
C LYS A 123 4.66 6.00 14.64
N ARG A 124 3.83 5.07 14.17
CA ARG A 124 4.29 3.74 13.74
C ARG A 124 5.13 3.76 12.47
N LEU A 125 4.82 4.65 11.53
CA LEU A 125 5.55 4.81 10.26
C LEU A 125 6.47 6.05 10.28
N SER A 126 6.70 6.65 11.44
CA SER A 126 7.60 7.80 11.56
C SER A 126 9.01 7.42 11.12
N GLY A 127 9.60 8.25 10.24
CA GLY A 127 10.94 7.99 9.69
C GLY A 127 11.00 6.93 8.58
N CYS A 128 9.90 6.27 8.25
CA CYS A 128 9.86 5.34 7.12
C CYS A 128 9.97 6.06 5.77
N GLY A 129 10.42 5.31 4.75
CA GLY A 129 10.44 5.72 3.36
C GLY A 129 9.06 5.69 2.70
N ASN A 130 9.03 5.94 1.40
CA ASN A 130 7.79 5.97 0.61
C ASN A 130 7.41 4.56 0.11
N LEU A 131 6.16 4.40 -0.30
CA LEU A 131 5.70 3.27 -1.10
C LEU A 131 5.46 3.74 -2.53
N GLU A 132 5.99 3.02 -3.51
CA GLU A 132 5.82 3.34 -4.93
C GLU A 132 5.36 2.09 -5.70
N PHE A 133 4.46 2.26 -6.66
CA PHE A 133 4.05 1.20 -7.58
C PHE A 133 4.62 1.48 -8.95
N TYR A 134 5.50 0.60 -9.44
CA TYR A 134 6.18 0.79 -10.71
C TYR A 134 5.59 -0.10 -11.81
N ASN A 135 5.05 0.53 -12.85
CA ASN A 135 4.46 -0.14 -13.99
C ASN A 135 5.54 -0.61 -14.95
N LEU A 136 5.77 -1.92 -15.02
CA LEU A 136 6.80 -2.52 -15.88
C LEU A 136 6.53 -2.39 -17.38
N THR A 137 5.29 -2.09 -17.78
CA THR A 137 4.92 -1.93 -19.20
C THR A 137 5.11 -0.49 -19.67
N THR A 138 4.78 0.50 -18.84
CA THR A 138 4.89 1.93 -19.21
C THR A 138 6.14 2.61 -18.65
N SER A 139 6.89 1.91 -17.78
CA SER A 139 8.07 2.42 -17.07
C SER A 139 7.77 3.69 -16.24
N LYS A 140 6.56 3.75 -15.65
CA LYS A 140 6.09 4.89 -14.85
C LYS A 140 5.67 4.44 -13.45
N THR A 141 5.86 5.31 -12.48
CA THR A 141 5.29 5.17 -11.14
C THR A 141 3.86 5.70 -11.12
N LEU A 142 2.98 4.97 -10.44
CA LEU A 142 1.56 5.31 -10.25
C LEU A 142 1.34 6.53 -9.34
#